data_AF-A0A2V7Y8R4-F1
#
_entry.id   AF-A0A2V7Y8R4-F1
#
_cell.length_a   1.000
_cell.length_b   1.000
_cell.length_c   1.000
_cell.angle_alpha   90.00
_cell.angle_beta   90.00
_cell.angle_gamma   90.00
#
_symmetry.space_group_name_H-M   'P 1'
#
loop_
_entity.id
_entity.type
_entity.pdbx_description
1 polymer ?
#
loop_
_entity_poly.entity_id
_entity_poly.type
_entity_poly.pdbx_seq_one_letter_code
_entity_poly.pdbx_strand_id
1 'polypeptide(L)'
;MSAPDEHKIHVVIFRNGEWLIAQCLEHDIATQARDVKELLHEVGRILSAHILVADQDGSEPFADIPKAPRRFWQMYKHATARLEPIRDIELPAAGHPRPILELRAA
;
A
#
# COMPACT_ATOMS: atom_id res chain seq x y z
N MET A 1 -26.71 3.38 5.86
CA MET A 1 -25.69 3.73 6.89
C MET A 1 -24.90 2.48 7.19
N SER A 2 -23.77 2.31 6.51
CA SER A 2 -22.70 1.41 6.94
C SER A 2 -21.47 2.30 6.97
N ALA A 3 -20.81 2.44 8.12
CA ALA A 3 -19.45 2.96 8.13
C ALA A 3 -18.65 1.98 7.28
N PRO A 4 -18.11 2.38 6.11
CA PRO A 4 -17.35 1.44 5.31
C PRO A 4 -16.02 1.24 6.04
N ASP A 5 -15.73 -0.02 6.32
CA ASP A 5 -14.48 -0.48 6.90
C ASP A 5 -13.29 0.31 6.35
N GLU A 6 -12.38 0.70 7.24
CA GLU A 6 -11.09 1.31 6.91
C GLU A 6 -10.49 0.60 5.69
N HIS A 7 -10.16 1.36 4.63
CA HIS A 7 -9.65 0.81 3.36
C HIS A 7 -8.30 0.14 3.58
N LYS A 8 -8.34 -1.13 3.93
CA LYS A 8 -7.17 -1.89 4.33
C LYS A 8 -6.40 -2.35 3.10
N ILE A 9 -5.12 -2.00 3.05
CA ILE A 9 -4.19 -2.43 2.00
C ILE A 9 -3.14 -3.33 2.65
N HIS A 10 -3.11 -4.59 2.24
CA HIS A 10 -2.05 -5.51 2.61
C HIS A 10 -0.82 -5.24 1.74
N VAL A 11 0.34 -5.21 2.38
CA VAL A 11 1.62 -4.93 1.73
C VAL A 11 2.60 -6.03 2.10
N VAL A 12 3.13 -6.72 1.09
CA VAL A 12 4.26 -7.62 1.28
C VAL A 12 5.56 -6.90 0.96
N ILE A 13 6.49 -6.96 1.90
CA ILE A 13 7.85 -6.45 1.76
C ILE A 13 8.79 -7.62 1.54
N PHE A 14 9.61 -7.57 0.51
CA PHE A 14 10.60 -8.60 0.22
C PHE A 14 11.85 -8.00 -0.42
N ARG A 15 12.97 -8.72 -0.32
CA ARG A 15 14.23 -8.28 -0.92
C ARG A 15 14.34 -8.78 -2.36
N ASN A 16 14.78 -7.92 -3.27
CA ASN A 16 15.16 -8.26 -4.63
C ASN A 16 16.55 -7.69 -4.94
N GLY A 17 17.58 -8.52 -4.81
CA GLY A 17 18.97 -8.07 -4.84
C GLY A 17 19.27 -7.06 -3.71
N GLU A 18 19.74 -5.88 -4.10
CA GLU A 18 20.06 -4.81 -3.15
C GLU A 18 18.86 -3.89 -2.81
N TRP A 19 17.69 -4.18 -3.37
CA TRP A 19 16.47 -3.39 -3.17
C TRP A 19 15.51 -4.09 -2.22
N LEU A 20 14.79 -3.30 -1.44
CA LEU A 20 13.55 -3.73 -0.80
C LEU A 20 12.40 -3.35 -1.71
N ILE A 21 11.45 -4.25 -1.88
CA ILE A 21 10.22 -4.06 -2.64
C ILE A 21 9.05 -4.04 -1.67
N ALA A 22 8.12 -3.12 -1.84
CA ALA A 22 6.81 -3.14 -1.20
C ALA A 22 5.75 -3.32 -2.29
N GLN A 23 4.96 -4.38 -2.18
CA GLN A 23 3.87 -4.69 -3.10
C GLN A 23 2.54 -4.63 -2.35
N CYS A 24 1.69 -3.67 -2.72
CA CYS A 24 0.29 -3.62 -2.31
C CYS A 24 -0.47 -4.78 -3.00
N LEU A 25 -1.42 -5.41 -2.30
CA LEU A 25 -2.07 -6.63 -2.79
C LEU A 25 -3.46 -6.38 -3.39
N GLU A 26 -4.22 -5.47 -2.80
CA GLU A 26 -5.54 -5.04 -3.27
C GLU A 26 -5.47 -4.31 -4.60
N HIS A 27 -4.36 -3.60 -4.82
CA HIS A 27 -4.05 -2.85 -6.03
C HIS A 27 -2.61 -3.19 -6.41
N ASP A 28 -2.35 -3.57 -7.66
CA ASP A 28 -1.04 -3.96 -8.18
C ASP A 28 -0.08 -2.77 -8.31
N ILE A 29 0.19 -2.17 -7.16
CA ILE A 29 1.07 -1.02 -6.95
C ILE A 29 2.29 -1.56 -6.20
N ALA A 30 3.45 -1.29 -6.78
CA ALA A 30 4.72 -1.63 -6.16
C ALA A 30 5.64 -0.42 -6.15
N THR A 31 6.46 -0.35 -5.11
CA THR A 31 7.59 0.58 -5.02
C THR A 31 8.82 -0.11 -4.47
N GLN A 32 9.97 0.53 -4.59
CA GLN A 32 11.24 0.02 -4.12
C GLN A 32 12.11 1.10 -3.49
N ALA A 33 12.96 0.69 -2.56
CA ALA A 33 13.90 1.57 -1.87
C ALA A 33 15.11 0.77 -1.34
N ARG A 34 16.13 1.47 -0.85
CA ARG A 34 17.35 0.83 -0.31
C ARG A 34 17.20 0.42 1.16
N ASP A 35 16.36 1.12 1.89
CA ASP A 35 16.07 0.82 3.29
C ASP A 35 14.57 0.90 3.59
N VAL A 36 14.18 0.38 4.76
CA VAL A 36 12.78 0.28 5.17
C VAL A 36 12.14 1.66 5.32
N LYS A 37 12.85 2.66 5.86
CA LYS A 37 12.29 3.99 6.08
C LYS A 37 11.94 4.66 4.76
N GLU A 38 12.86 4.62 3.80
CA GLU A 38 12.64 5.14 2.45
C GLU A 38 11.51 4.35 1.74
N LEU A 39 11.47 3.03 1.89
CA LEU A 39 10.43 2.20 1.29
C LEU A 39 9.02 2.63 1.73
N LEU A 40 8.88 2.88 3.03
CA LEU A 40 7.61 3.26 3.62
C LEU A 40 7.17 4.66 3.20
N HIS A 41 8.13 5.59 3.09
CA HIS A 41 7.87 6.91 2.49
C HIS A 41 7.36 6.77 1.05
N GLU A 42 7.99 5.93 0.24
CA GLU A 42 7.59 5.74 -1.14
C GLU A 42 6.21 5.07 -1.28
N VAL A 43 5.85 4.13 -0.40
CA VAL A 43 4.50 3.56 -0.36
C VAL A 43 3.47 4.65 -0.04
N GLY A 44 3.76 5.49 0.96
CA GLY A 44 2.89 6.61 1.28
C GLY A 44 2.72 7.58 0.11
N ARG A 45 3.83 7.96 -0.52
CA ARG A 45 3.86 8.89 -1.64
C ARG A 45 3.03 8.40 -2.83
N ILE A 46 3.16 7.14 -3.22
CA ILE A 46 2.43 6.59 -4.39
C ILE A 46 0.93 6.48 -4.10
N LEU A 47 0.54 6.06 -2.89
CA LEU A 47 -0.87 5.99 -2.49
C LEU A 47 -1.51 7.39 -2.42
N SER A 48 -0.81 8.36 -1.82
CA SER A 48 -1.23 9.77 -1.80
C SER A 48 -1.45 10.33 -3.19
N ALA A 49 -0.56 10.02 -4.14
CA ALA A 49 -0.67 10.52 -5.51
C ALA A 49 -1.95 10.01 -6.19
N HIS A 50 -2.26 8.71 -6.06
CA HIS A 50 -3.48 8.15 -6.62
C HIS A 50 -4.75 8.73 -5.98
N ILE A 51 -4.76 8.93 -4.66
CA ILE A 51 -5.90 9.53 -3.95
C ILE A 51 -6.10 10.98 -4.40
N LEU A 52 -5.02 11.76 -4.53
CA LEU A 52 -5.10 13.16 -4.95
C LEU A 52 -5.64 13.29 -6.38
N VAL A 53 -5.19 12.44 -7.31
CA VAL A 53 -5.70 12.43 -8.69
C VAL A 53 -7.17 12.05 -8.71
N ALA A 54 -7.56 11.02 -7.96
CA ALA A 54 -8.95 10.59 -7.89
C ALA A 54 -9.88 11.69 -7.33
N ASP A 55 -9.43 12.41 -6.30
CA ASP A 55 -10.14 13.54 -5.70
C ASP A 55 -10.32 14.70 -6.70
N GLN A 56 -9.27 15.03 -7.46
CA GLN A 56 -9.32 16.06 -8.52
C GLN A 56 -10.31 15.71 -9.64
N ASP A 57 -10.36 14.43 -10.01
CA ASP A 57 -11.20 13.92 -11.10
C ASP A 57 -12.62 13.53 -10.63
N GLY A 58 -12.91 13.60 -9.33
CA GLY A 58 -14.18 13.15 -8.75
C GLY A 58 -14.44 11.65 -8.93
N SER A 59 -13.37 10.84 -8.95
CA SER A 59 -13.40 9.40 -9.16
C SER A 59 -13.02 8.61 -7.90
N GLU A 60 -13.19 7.29 -7.94
CA GLU A 60 -12.81 6.42 -6.82
C GLU A 60 -11.30 6.08 -6.90
N PRO A 61 -10.51 6.27 -5.82
CA PRO A 61 -9.11 5.90 -5.80
C PRO A 61 -8.89 4.44 -6.20
N PHE A 62 -7.87 4.20 -7.01
CA PHE A 62 -7.40 2.87 -7.41
C PHE A 62 -8.40 2.01 -8.22
N ALA A 63 -9.56 2.56 -8.65
CA ALA A 63 -10.62 1.80 -9.29
C ALA A 63 -10.17 1.02 -10.54
N ASP A 64 -9.24 1.58 -11.31
CA ASP A 64 -8.73 0.99 -12.55
C ASP A 64 -7.49 0.10 -12.34
N ILE A 65 -7.06 -0.08 -11.09
CA ILE A 65 -5.86 -0.86 -10.78
C ILE A 65 -6.29 -2.28 -10.36
N PRO A 66 -5.88 -3.32 -11.10
CA PRO A 66 -6.22 -4.69 -10.76
C PRO A 66 -5.52 -5.12 -9.46
N LYS A 67 -5.99 -6.23 -8.87
CA LYS A 67 -5.29 -6.87 -7.74
C LYS A 67 -3.91 -7.37 -8.15
N ALA A 68 -2.98 -7.41 -7.19
CA ALA A 68 -1.66 -7.94 -7.41
C ALA A 68 -1.67 -9.43 -7.81
N PRO A 69 -0.69 -9.90 -8.61
CA PRO A 69 -0.55 -11.29 -8.99
C PRO A 69 -0.56 -12.26 -7.80
N ARG A 70 -1.16 -13.45 -8.00
CA ARG A 70 -1.32 -14.50 -6.95
C ARG A 70 -0.04 -14.85 -6.19
N ARG A 71 1.13 -14.76 -6.82
CA ARG A 71 2.43 -15.04 -6.19
C ARG A 71 2.70 -14.13 -4.98
N PHE A 72 2.28 -12.87 -5.03
CA PHE A 72 2.52 -11.91 -3.93
C PHE A 72 1.55 -12.12 -2.78
N TRP A 73 0.31 -12.52 -3.08
CA TRP A 73 -0.62 -13.01 -2.06
C TRP A 73 -0.11 -14.25 -1.34
N GLN A 74 0.48 -15.19 -2.08
CA GLN A 74 1.12 -16.36 -1.47
C GLN A 74 2.30 -15.92 -0.60
N MET A 75 3.15 -15.02 -1.09
CA MET A 75 4.27 -14.48 -0.32
C MET A 75 3.81 -13.83 1.00
N TYR A 76 2.78 -12.97 0.97
CA TYR A 76 2.20 -12.35 2.17
C TYR A 76 1.63 -13.36 3.17
N LYS A 77 1.01 -14.43 2.68
CA LYS A 77 0.46 -15.50 3.53
C LYS A 77 1.55 -16.28 4.25
N HIS A 78 2.70 -16.50 3.62
CA HIS A 78 3.83 -17.23 4.20
C HIS A 78 4.80 -16.33 4.98
N ALA A 79 4.73 -15.01 4.79
CA ALA A 79 5.49 -14.03 5.56
C ALA A 79 5.20 -14.16 7.06
N THR A 80 6.24 -14.43 7.84
CA THR A 80 6.14 -14.70 9.29
C THR A 80 6.35 -13.46 10.14
N ALA A 81 7.05 -12.45 9.61
CA ALA A 81 7.31 -11.19 10.30
C ALA A 81 6.19 -10.17 9.99
N ARG A 82 5.45 -9.76 11.03
CA ARG A 82 4.61 -8.56 10.96
C ARG A 82 5.46 -7.35 11.27
N LEU A 83 5.39 -6.35 10.40
CA LEU A 83 5.91 -5.02 10.72
C LEU A 83 4.75 -4.23 11.32
N GLU A 84 5.01 -3.51 12.41
CA GLU A 84 4.00 -2.65 13.04
C GLU A 84 3.38 -1.72 11.99
N PRO A 85 2.04 -1.61 11.96
CA PRO A 85 1.34 -0.77 10.99
C PRO A 85 1.75 0.69 11.17
N ILE A 86 2.08 1.36 10.07
CA ILE A 86 2.46 2.76 10.09
C ILE A 86 1.18 3.58 10.08
N ARG A 87 1.01 4.36 11.14
CA ARG A 87 -0.15 5.25 11.31
C ARG A 87 0.11 6.67 10.81
N ASP A 88 1.37 6.97 10.46
CA ASP A 88 1.86 8.31 10.15
C ASP A 88 2.19 8.50 8.66
N ILE A 89 1.42 7.87 7.76
CA ILE A 89 1.47 8.29 6.36
C ILE A 89 0.65 9.58 6.28
N GLU A 90 1.35 10.70 6.13
CA GLU A 90 0.74 11.99 5.78
C GLU A 90 0.13 11.90 4.38
N LEU A 91 -1.13 11.47 4.34
CA LEU A 91 -1.98 11.58 3.17
C LEU A 91 -2.64 12.96 3.18
N PRO A 92 -2.79 13.63 2.02
CA PRO A 92 -3.57 14.86 1.92
C PRO A 92 -4.94 14.68 2.58
N ALA A 93 -5.48 15.75 3.17
CA ALA A 93 -6.87 15.76 3.64
C ALA A 93 -7.82 15.75 2.42
N ALA A 94 -7.93 14.59 1.76
CA ALA A 94 -8.84 14.34 0.66
C ALA A 94 -10.23 13.97 1.19
N GLY A 95 -11.26 14.05 0.34
CA GLY A 95 -12.61 13.56 0.68
C GLY A 95 -12.68 12.04 0.92
N HIS A 96 -11.59 11.31 0.66
CA HIS A 96 -11.51 9.86 0.74
C HIS A 96 -10.93 9.37 2.09
N PRO A 97 -11.42 8.22 2.60
CA PRO A 97 -10.87 7.61 3.81
C PRO A 97 -9.40 7.23 3.60
N ARG A 98 -8.57 7.45 4.63
CA ARG A 98 -7.16 7.07 4.60
C ARG A 98 -7.02 5.55 4.62
N PRO A 99 -6.24 4.93 3.72
CA PRO A 99 -5.98 3.51 3.78
C PRO A 99 -5.15 3.13 5.01
N ILE A 100 -5.43 1.96 5.57
CA ILE A 100 -4.63 1.35 6.63
C ILE A 100 -3.73 0.29 6.04
N LEU A 101 -2.43 0.43 6.26
CA LEU A 101 -1.45 -0.52 5.75
C LEU A 101 -1.18 -1.64 6.74
N GLU A 102 -1.34 -2.88 6.28
CA GLU A 102 -0.82 -4.06 6.98
C GLU A 102 0.41 -4.60 6.29
N LEU A 103 1.54 -4.48 6.97
CA LEU A 103 2.85 -4.79 6.41
C LEU A 103 3.33 -6.15 6.92
N ARG A 104 3.78 -7.00 5.99
CA ARG A 104 4.50 -8.24 6.33
C ARG A 104 5.78 -8.36 5.53
N ALA A 105 6.84 -8.80 6.19
CA ALA A 105 8.12 -9.06 5.54
C ALA A 105 8.30 -10.56 5.25
N ALA A 106 8.63 -10.88 4.00
CA ALA A 106 8.89 -12.22 3.48
C ALA A 106 10.38 -12.43 3.15
#